data_AF-A0A8T4ZUI8-F1
#
_entry.id   AF-A0A8T4ZUI8-F1
#
_cell.length_a   1.000
_cell.length_b   1.000
_cell.length_c   1.000
_cell.angle_alpha   90.00
_cell.angle_beta   90.00
_cell.angle_gamma   90.00
#
_symmetry.space_group_name_H-M   'P 1'
#
loop_
_entity.id
_entity.type
_entity.pdbx_description
1 polymer ?
#
loop_
_entity_poly.entity_id
_entity_poly.type
_entity_poly.pdbx_seq_one_letter_code
_entity_poly.pdbx_strand_id
1 'polypeptide(L)'
;MGEGYRNFGVAIYCQIRDVQRMRDLNWLESSFNLLKKYLKFNKVYLETYRDEIFPEREDMAKIKRFFESSEVKASAGIAFVASEMGYSRTFCHSNPKDLEKARRIIEFSAELFDEIILDDWYFTNCRCELCAEAKGDRSWTE
;
A
#
# COMPACT_ATOMS: atom_id res chain seq x y z
N MET A 1 23.82 -16.81 -0.07
CA MET A 1 22.57 -17.22 -0.75
C MET A 1 21.57 -17.56 0.35
N GLY A 2 20.74 -16.59 0.73
CA GLY A 2 19.81 -16.73 1.85
C GLY A 2 18.79 -17.84 1.64
N GLU A 3 18.33 -18.44 2.74
CA GLU A 3 17.31 -19.49 2.75
C GLU A 3 15.99 -18.99 2.14
N GLY A 4 15.72 -19.35 0.89
CA GLY A 4 14.43 -19.14 0.21
C GLY A 4 13.72 -20.47 -0.07
N TYR A 5 12.45 -20.40 -0.49
CA TYR A 5 11.79 -21.56 -1.08
C TYR A 5 12.30 -21.81 -2.51
N ARG A 6 12.30 -23.07 -2.95
CA ARG A 6 12.87 -23.47 -4.25
C ARG A 6 12.07 -22.96 -5.46
N ASN A 7 10.75 -23.00 -5.37
CA ASN A 7 9.86 -22.85 -6.53
C ASN A 7 9.03 -21.56 -6.51
N PHE A 8 9.02 -20.82 -5.40
CA PHE A 8 8.25 -19.60 -5.25
C PHE A 8 8.96 -18.62 -4.31
N GLY A 9 8.72 -17.33 -4.52
CA GLY A 9 9.04 -16.30 -3.53
C GLY A 9 7.87 -16.09 -2.58
N VAL A 10 8.14 -15.58 -1.38
CA VAL A 10 7.09 -15.17 -0.45
C VAL A 10 7.23 -13.68 -0.19
N ALA A 11 6.13 -12.96 -0.45
CA ALA A 11 5.96 -11.58 -0.06
C ALA A 11 4.97 -11.50 1.09
N ILE A 12 5.18 -10.56 2.01
CA ILE A 12 4.20 -10.18 3.03
C ILE A 12 3.72 -8.76 2.76
N TYR A 13 2.47 -8.46 3.11
CA TYR A 13 1.88 -7.13 2.98
C TYR A 13 1.61 -6.57 4.38
N CYS A 14 2.13 -5.37 4.65
CA CYS A 14 2.03 -4.71 5.95
C CYS A 14 1.14 -3.49 5.83
N GLN A 15 0.04 -3.49 6.57
CA GLN A 15 -0.92 -2.38 6.57
C GLN A 15 -0.33 -1.14 7.26
N ILE A 16 -0.95 0.01 7.04
CA ILE A 16 -0.48 1.31 7.53
C ILE A 16 -0.31 1.30 9.05
N ARG A 17 -1.14 0.54 9.77
CA ARG A 17 -1.08 0.39 11.23
C ARG A 17 0.16 -0.36 11.67
N ASP A 18 0.54 -1.41 10.94
CA ASP A 18 1.79 -2.13 11.20
C ASP A 18 2.97 -1.23 10.87
N VAL A 19 2.96 -0.55 9.72
CA VAL A 19 4.00 0.42 9.32
C VAL A 19 4.18 1.51 10.38
N GLN A 20 3.09 2.06 10.93
CA GLN A 20 3.15 3.02 12.04
C GLN A 20 3.76 2.43 13.32
N ARG A 21 3.56 1.14 13.57
CA ARG A 21 4.17 0.45 14.72
C ARG A 21 5.64 0.13 14.50
N MET A 22 6.07 -0.08 13.24
CA MET A 22 7.47 -0.29 12.85
C MET A 22 8.40 0.90 13.16
N ARG A 23 7.84 2.06 13.52
CA ARG A 23 8.62 3.19 14.08
C ARG A 23 9.38 2.79 15.35
N ASP A 24 8.87 1.83 16.11
CA ASP A 24 9.62 1.13 17.14
C ASP A 24 10.44 0.01 16.50
N LEU A 25 11.74 0.27 16.31
CA LEU A 25 12.65 -0.69 15.68
C LEU A 25 12.84 -1.97 16.51
N ASN A 26 12.70 -1.92 17.84
CA ASN A 26 12.77 -3.13 18.66
C ASN A 26 11.56 -4.03 18.40
N TRP A 27 10.37 -3.42 18.24
CA TRP A 27 9.17 -4.15 17.86
C TRP A 27 9.27 -4.72 16.44
N LEU A 28 9.78 -3.93 15.49
CA LEU A 28 10.01 -4.37 14.11
C LEU A 28 10.96 -5.57 14.07
N GLU A 29 12.12 -5.48 14.73
CA GLU A 29 13.12 -6.56 14.77
C GLU A 29 12.56 -7.82 15.42
N SER A 30 11.87 -7.69 16.55
CA SER A 30 11.26 -8.84 17.25
C SER A 30 10.20 -9.53 16.38
N SER A 31 9.36 -8.75 15.70
CA SER A 31 8.31 -9.26 14.81
C SER A 31 8.90 -9.90 13.55
N PHE A 32 9.91 -9.27 12.96
CA PHE A 32 10.67 -9.80 11.82
C PHE A 32 11.29 -11.15 12.14
N ASN A 33 12.00 -11.26 13.27
CA ASN A 33 12.65 -12.51 13.71
C ASN A 33 11.62 -13.63 13.95
N LEU A 34 10.48 -13.30 14.56
CA LEU A 34 9.39 -14.25 14.75
C LEU A 34 8.84 -14.76 13.40
N LEU A 35 8.58 -13.86 12.45
CA LEU A 35 8.08 -14.24 11.13
C LEU A 35 9.12 -15.05 10.33
N LYS A 36 10.40 -14.64 10.34
CA LYS A 36 11.48 -15.34 9.62
C LYS A 36 11.72 -16.75 10.13
N LYS A 37 11.38 -17.05 11.39
CA LYS A 37 11.42 -18.42 11.94
C LYS A 37 10.51 -19.40 11.18
N TYR A 38 9.39 -18.91 10.65
CA TYR A 38 8.37 -19.76 10.01
C TYR A 38 8.20 -19.49 8.51
N LEU A 39 8.56 -18.29 8.06
CA LEU A 39 8.38 -17.84 6.69
C LEU A 39 9.70 -17.36 6.08
N LYS A 40 10.11 -18.00 4.99
CA LYS A 40 11.27 -17.59 4.18
C LYS A 40 10.90 -16.46 3.21
N PHE A 41 10.26 -15.40 3.72
CA PHE A 41 9.91 -14.24 2.91
C PHE A 41 11.16 -13.44 2.56
N ASN A 42 11.18 -12.98 1.31
CA ASN A 42 12.26 -12.20 0.72
C ASN A 42 11.72 -10.89 0.12
N LYS A 43 10.44 -10.60 0.32
CA LYS A 43 9.81 -9.35 -0.09
C LYS A 43 8.79 -8.87 0.94
N VAL A 44 8.67 -7.56 1.08
CA VAL A 44 7.63 -6.88 1.85
C VAL A 44 7.02 -5.75 1.03
N TYR A 45 5.70 -5.64 1.08
CA TYR A 45 4.97 -4.44 0.66
C TYR A 45 4.59 -3.65 1.91
N LEU A 46 5.00 -2.38 1.97
CA LEU A 46 4.73 -1.49 3.09
C LEU A 46 3.69 -0.47 2.65
N GLU A 47 2.51 -0.45 3.29
CA GLU A 47 1.50 0.55 2.98
C GLU A 47 2.06 1.98 3.14
N THR A 48 2.01 2.75 2.06
CA THR A 48 2.35 4.17 2.02
C THR A 48 1.12 5.08 2.09
N TYR A 49 -0.07 4.50 1.99
CA TYR A 49 -1.33 5.22 2.10
C TYR A 49 -2.50 4.28 2.41
N ARG A 50 -3.39 4.73 3.29
CA ARG A 50 -4.73 4.16 3.57
C ARG A 50 -5.58 5.18 4.32
N ASP A 51 -6.83 5.38 3.91
CA ASP A 51 -7.83 6.18 4.65
C ASP A 51 -7.31 7.56 5.09
N GLU A 52 -6.80 8.36 4.14
CA GLU A 52 -6.20 9.69 4.38
C GLU A 52 -4.89 9.71 5.20
N ILE A 53 -4.38 8.56 5.63
CA ILE A 53 -3.13 8.44 6.38
C ILE A 53 -1.96 8.26 5.43
N PHE A 54 -0.95 9.11 5.60
CA PHE A 54 0.40 8.94 5.03
C PHE A 54 1.39 8.70 6.18
N PRO A 55 2.33 7.75 6.06
CA PRO A 55 3.43 7.63 7.00
C PRO A 55 4.45 8.75 6.78
N GLU A 56 5.27 9.04 7.79
CA GLU A 56 6.37 10.01 7.64
C GLU A 56 7.47 9.45 6.74
N ARG A 57 8.03 10.29 5.86
CA ARG A 57 9.07 9.87 4.90
C ARG A 57 10.33 9.33 5.59
N GLU A 58 10.71 9.95 6.70
CA GLU A 58 11.89 9.54 7.46
C GLU A 58 11.70 8.14 8.08
N ASP A 59 10.50 7.86 8.62
CA ASP A 59 10.17 6.56 9.16
C ASP A 59 10.17 5.50 8.05
N MET A 60 9.58 5.79 6.89
CA MET A 60 9.62 4.89 5.75
C MET A 60 11.05 4.60 5.29
N ALA A 61 11.93 5.60 5.28
CA ALA A 61 13.33 5.40 4.92
C ALA A 61 14.06 4.48 5.93
N LYS A 62 13.80 4.63 7.24
CA LYS A 62 14.36 3.75 8.28
C LYS A 62 13.84 2.32 8.15
N ILE A 63 12.54 2.15 7.99
CA ILE A 63 11.87 0.84 7.83
C ILE A 63 12.36 0.15 6.56
N LYS A 64 12.41 0.87 5.42
CA LYS A 64 12.94 0.36 4.14
C LYS A 64 14.37 -0.18 4.32
N ARG A 65 15.26 0.62 4.93
CA ARG A 65 16.65 0.21 5.18
C ARG A 65 16.75 -1.04 6.05
N PHE A 66 15.92 -1.17 7.10
CA PHE A 66 15.90 -2.37 7.95
C PHE A 66 15.63 -3.66 7.15
N PHE A 67 14.62 -3.63 6.29
CA PHE A 67 14.28 -4.79 5.45
C PHE A 67 15.37 -5.06 4.40
N GLU A 68 15.86 -4.02 3.72
CA GLU A 68 16.89 -4.17 2.68
C GLU A 68 18.22 -4.67 3.24
N SER A 69 18.63 -4.20 4.44
CA SER A 69 19.82 -4.71 5.13
C SER A 69 19.68 -6.17 5.57
N SER A 70 18.46 -6.67 5.63
CA SER A 70 18.12 -8.06 5.98
C SER A 70 17.84 -8.93 4.74
N GLU A 71 18.29 -8.48 3.56
CA GLU A 71 18.07 -9.14 2.26
C GLU A 71 16.59 -9.36 1.91
N VAL A 72 15.70 -8.48 2.40
CA VAL A 72 14.27 -8.47 2.05
C VAL A 72 13.97 -7.25 1.17
N LYS A 73 13.52 -7.49 -0.07
CA LYS A 73 13.12 -6.41 -0.98
C LYS A 73 11.92 -5.66 -0.40
N ALA A 74 12.04 -4.36 -0.21
CA ALA A 74 10.92 -3.50 0.19
C ALA A 74 10.28 -2.83 -1.04
N SER A 75 8.96 -2.74 -1.06
CA SER A 75 8.16 -2.10 -2.11
C SER A 75 6.95 -1.41 -1.49
N ALA A 76 6.36 -0.44 -2.18
CA ALA A 76 5.19 0.26 -1.64
C ALA A 76 3.92 -0.59 -1.82
N GLY A 77 3.06 -0.58 -0.81
CA GLY A 77 1.66 -0.97 -0.91
C GLY A 77 0.76 0.26 -0.83
N ILE A 78 -0.38 0.24 -1.51
CA ILE A 78 -1.37 1.31 -1.40
C ILE A 78 -2.76 0.69 -1.26
N ALA A 79 -3.40 0.91 -0.12
CA ALA A 79 -4.83 0.69 0.02
C ALA A 79 -5.56 1.91 -0.55
N PHE A 80 -6.08 1.79 -1.77
CA PHE A 80 -6.59 2.90 -2.57
C PHE A 80 -8.00 3.36 -2.16
N VAL A 81 -8.20 3.55 -0.86
CA VAL A 81 -9.48 3.92 -0.25
C VAL A 81 -9.51 5.40 0.11
N ALA A 82 -10.63 6.06 -0.16
CA ALA A 82 -10.80 7.48 0.13
C ALA A 82 -11.37 7.72 1.53
N SER A 83 -12.24 6.83 2.01
CA SER A 83 -12.57 6.77 3.44
C SER A 83 -13.07 5.38 3.85
N GLU A 84 -12.61 4.88 4.99
CA GLU A 84 -13.14 3.67 5.64
C GLU A 84 -14.23 3.97 6.69
N MET A 85 -14.48 5.25 7.01
CA MET A 85 -15.48 5.63 8.02
C MET A 85 -16.91 5.50 7.50
N GLY A 86 -17.76 4.79 8.24
CA GLY A 86 -19.18 4.64 7.92
C GLY A 86 -19.40 3.76 6.69
N TYR A 87 -20.00 4.30 5.63
CA TYR A 87 -20.04 3.62 4.34
C TYR A 87 -18.73 3.88 3.61
N SER A 88 -17.95 2.82 3.39
CA SER A 88 -16.66 2.92 2.73
C SER A 88 -16.78 3.63 1.38
N ARG A 89 -15.94 4.65 1.18
CA ARG A 89 -15.85 5.44 -0.04
C ARG A 89 -14.54 5.13 -0.73
N THR A 90 -14.60 4.70 -1.98
CA THR A 90 -13.43 4.63 -2.85
C THR A 90 -13.23 5.94 -3.59
N PHE A 91 -12.06 6.14 -4.20
CA PHE A 91 -11.85 7.28 -5.08
C PHE A 91 -12.80 7.26 -6.28
N CYS A 92 -13.32 8.43 -6.64
CA CYS A 92 -14.09 8.62 -7.86
C CYS A 92 -13.14 8.85 -9.05
N HIS A 93 -13.28 8.06 -10.11
CA HIS A 93 -12.47 8.19 -11.32
C HIS A 93 -12.85 9.40 -12.19
N SER A 94 -14.02 10.02 -11.95
CA SER A 94 -14.49 11.19 -12.71
C SER A 94 -14.30 12.50 -11.95
N ASN A 95 -13.97 12.48 -10.67
CA ASN A 95 -13.85 13.68 -9.84
C ASN A 95 -12.41 14.21 -9.87
N PRO A 96 -12.16 15.43 -10.38
CA PRO A 96 -10.81 15.99 -10.48
C PRO A 96 -10.06 16.07 -9.13
N LYS A 97 -10.78 16.28 -8.01
CA LYS A 97 -10.16 16.33 -6.68
C LYS A 97 -9.67 14.96 -6.22
N ASP A 98 -10.46 13.92 -6.49
CA ASP A 98 -10.07 12.54 -6.16
C ASP A 98 -8.92 12.08 -7.08
N LEU A 99 -8.92 12.47 -8.35
CA LEU A 99 -7.80 12.22 -9.28
C LEU A 99 -6.51 12.92 -8.85
N GLU A 100 -6.59 14.17 -8.37
CA GLU A 100 -5.44 14.89 -7.85
C GLU A 100 -4.90 14.25 -6.55
N LYS A 101 -5.79 13.75 -5.67
CA LYS A 101 -5.38 12.98 -4.49
C LYS A 101 -4.71 11.67 -4.87
N ALA A 102 -5.29 10.92 -5.81
CA ALA A 102 -4.70 9.73 -6.41
C ALA A 102 -3.28 9.98 -6.93
N ARG A 103 -3.08 11.06 -7.70
CA ARG A 103 -1.76 11.46 -8.20
C ARG A 103 -0.77 11.66 -7.06
N ARG A 104 -1.14 12.42 -6.02
CA ARG A 104 -0.28 12.68 -4.84
C ARG A 104 0.09 11.40 -4.09
N ILE A 105 -0.85 10.45 -3.97
CA ILE A 105 -0.59 9.16 -3.33
C ILE A 105 0.50 8.41 -4.12
N ILE A 106 0.33 8.28 -5.43
CA ILE A 106 1.29 7.58 -6.30
C ILE A 106 2.65 8.28 -6.28
N GLU A 107 2.69 9.61 -6.37
CA GLU A 107 3.94 10.39 -6.31
C GLU A 107 4.68 10.18 -4.98
N PHE A 108 3.97 10.26 -3.85
CA PHE A 108 4.56 10.00 -2.54
C PHE A 108 5.19 8.61 -2.46
N SER A 109 4.49 7.58 -2.96
CA SER A 109 4.99 6.19 -2.99
C SER A 109 6.19 6.03 -3.92
N ALA A 110 6.14 6.62 -5.12
CA ALA A 110 7.17 6.51 -6.15
C ALA A 110 8.46 7.25 -5.78
N GLU A 111 8.38 8.30 -4.97
CA GLU A 111 9.57 8.97 -4.43
C GLU A 111 10.33 8.11 -3.41
N LEU A 112 9.69 7.09 -2.83
CA LEU A 112 10.25 6.24 -1.78
C LEU A 112 10.65 4.83 -2.28
N PHE A 113 9.97 4.31 -3.30
CA PHE A 113 10.12 2.93 -3.77
C PHE A 113 10.08 2.81 -5.30
N ASP A 114 10.86 1.86 -5.83
CA ASP A 114 10.92 1.57 -7.27
C ASP A 114 9.78 0.67 -7.77
N GLU A 115 9.01 0.08 -6.85
CA GLU A 115 7.91 -0.82 -7.16
C GLU A 115 6.73 -0.55 -6.23
N ILE A 116 5.53 -0.52 -6.81
CA ILE A 116 4.28 -0.21 -6.11
C ILE A 116 3.26 -1.30 -6.46
N ILE A 117 2.56 -1.82 -5.44
CA ILE A 117 1.35 -2.62 -5.62
C ILE A 117 0.12 -1.81 -5.20
N LEU A 118 -0.93 -1.84 -6.04
CA LEU A 118 -2.26 -1.35 -5.69
C LEU A 118 -3.05 -2.51 -5.08
N ASP A 119 -3.58 -2.29 -3.89
CA ASP A 119 -4.47 -3.26 -3.22
C ASP A 119 -5.80 -3.40 -3.97
N ASP A 120 -6.60 -4.40 -3.59
CA ASP A 120 -7.92 -4.69 -4.13
C ASP A 120 -8.94 -3.56 -3.93
N TRP A 121 -8.61 -2.56 -3.09
CA TRP A 121 -9.31 -1.29 -2.96
C TRP A 121 -9.24 -0.38 -4.20
N TYR A 122 -8.47 -0.75 -5.22
CA TYR A 122 -8.47 -0.06 -6.51
C TYR A 122 -9.72 -0.38 -7.36
N PHE A 123 -10.88 0.05 -6.85
CA PHE A 123 -12.16 0.02 -7.54
C PHE A 123 -12.90 1.35 -7.30
N THR A 124 -14.05 1.53 -7.95
CA THR A 124 -14.95 2.65 -7.63
C THR A 124 -16.38 2.20 -7.33
N ASN A 125 -16.93 2.63 -6.21
CA ASN A 125 -18.35 2.51 -5.87
C ASN A 125 -19.13 3.81 -6.10
N CYS A 126 -18.48 4.83 -6.69
CA CYS A 126 -19.07 6.15 -6.89
C CYS A 126 -20.01 6.19 -8.10
N ARG A 127 -21.23 6.72 -7.89
CA ARG A 127 -22.23 6.97 -8.95
C ARG A 127 -22.72 8.42 -8.93
N CYS A 128 -21.84 9.37 -8.64
CA CYS A 128 -22.20 10.79 -8.63
C CYS A 128 -22.54 11.30 -10.04
N GLU A 129 -23.01 12.55 -10.14
CA GLU A 129 -23.37 13.19 -11.41
C GLU A 129 -22.22 13.16 -12.42
N LEU A 130 -20.98 13.45 -11.99
CA LEU A 130 -19.79 13.33 -12.85
C LEU A 130 -19.58 11.91 -13.39
N CYS A 131 -19.87 10.89 -12.58
CA CYS A 131 -19.82 9.50 -13.06
C CYS A 131 -20.95 9.21 -14.04
N ALA A 132 -22.16 9.71 -13.79
CA ALA A 132 -23.32 9.52 -14.67
C ALA A 132 -23.11 10.18 -16.03
N GLU A 133 -22.60 11.42 -16.05
CA GLU A 133 -22.21 12.14 -17.25
C GLU A 133 -21.11 11.40 -18.02
N ALA A 134 -20.04 10.97 -17.34
CA ALA A 134 -18.93 10.23 -17.96
C ALA A 134 -19.35 8.85 -18.51
N LYS A 135 -20.31 8.20 -17.86
CA LYS A 135 -20.90 6.93 -18.34
C LYS A 135 -21.70 7.13 -19.63
N GLY A 136 -22.36 8.27 -19.79
CA GLY A 136 -23.30 8.51 -20.88
C GLY A 136 -24.41 7.46 -20.90
N ASP A 137 -24.71 6.92 -22.07
CA ASP A 137 -25.81 5.96 -22.27
C ASP A 137 -25.46 4.50 -21.92
N ARG A 138 -24.20 4.21 -21.54
CA ARG A 138 -23.78 2.85 -21.14
C ARG A 138 -24.43 2.40 -19.83
N SER A 139 -24.57 1.10 -19.60
CA SER A 139 -24.85 0.58 -18.25
C SER A 139 -23.60 0.68 -17.36
N TRP A 140 -23.75 0.42 -16.05
CA TRP A 140 -22.61 0.40 -15.12
C TRP A 140 -21.74 -0.87 -15.24
N THR A 141 -22.18 -1.85 -16.03
CA THR A 141 -21.52 -3.16 -16.22
C THR A 141 -20.81 -3.28 -17.57
N GLU A 142 -21.07 -2.37 -18.50
CA GLU A 142 -20.45 -2.29 -19.83
C GLU A 142 -19.26 -1.37 -19.85
#